data_AF-A0AAW3F3C0-F1
#
_entry.id   AF-A0AAW3F3C0-F1
#
_cell.length_a   1.000
_cell.length_b   1.000
_cell.length_c   1.000
_cell.angle_alpha   90.00
_cell.angle_beta   90.00
_cell.angle_gamma   90.00
#
_symmetry.space_group_name_H-M   'P 1'
#
loop_
_entity.id
_entity.type
_entity.pdbx_description
1 polymer ?
#
loop_
_entity_poly.entity_id
_entity_poly.type
_entity_poly.pdbx_seq_one_letter_code
_entity_poly.pdbx_strand_id
1 'polypeptide(L)'
;MTSLPDMSAVRVNLAFTCTHQADHLPPLDPQADSLFRYARYLEKREGAKDFNQVARYYRIAAAYDHYKANQNLQSLLSQGLADSPDAPAETVDLAMQLIKQGIPSGYYDIGHYLETGYGLKQDPEAALSYFRKAADLGNPEAQSYVALKLLPKEAAPEIARQMWQCASAQGYGDAANMLGIDFQTDKNYHEAIAAFQLGAAAGDSTSISYLSHAFEGPPPSKELYYLGLPNDPERSRRYELIANFVNANDGRNPKVPDLDKIVPLPPAKLPPWDGSFQWQKEQDAAVPPQKPSDETIDRMAKARQLDPATGLPLAGLSGKTSQADEPASPTAASRVPLGTLANTGDTCTEDGVWHARLEAGQAADAQRRFLKGDTLPSLLVHEPRAAAFLDRMTGTRQQVVHVAWELVAYIDQA
;
A
#
# COMPACT_ATOMS: atom_id res chain seq x y z
N MET A 1 -36.73 -15.05 7.58
CA MET A 1 -35.73 -16.09 7.32
C MET A 1 -34.82 -15.53 6.23
N THR A 2 -33.68 -14.96 6.62
CA THR A 2 -32.66 -14.49 5.67
C THR A 2 -32.06 -15.72 4.99
N SER A 3 -32.09 -15.77 3.66
CA SER A 3 -31.42 -16.83 2.92
C SER A 3 -29.92 -16.71 3.21
N LEU A 4 -29.31 -17.80 3.68
CA LEU A 4 -27.87 -17.89 3.77
C LEU A 4 -27.28 -17.58 2.39
N PRO A 5 -26.23 -16.74 2.30
CA PRO A 5 -25.62 -16.42 1.02
C PRO A 5 -25.15 -17.71 0.34
N ASP A 6 -25.30 -17.77 -0.98
CA ASP A 6 -24.80 -18.89 -1.77
C ASP A 6 -23.28 -18.98 -1.60
N MET A 7 -22.85 -19.98 -0.83
CA MET A 7 -21.44 -20.19 -0.49
C MET A 7 -20.58 -20.44 -1.73
N SER A 8 -21.17 -20.83 -2.87
CA SER A 8 -20.44 -20.96 -4.13
C SER A 8 -20.11 -19.59 -4.74
N ALA A 9 -21.06 -18.65 -4.75
CA ALA A 9 -20.85 -17.26 -5.17
C ALA A 9 -19.88 -16.51 -4.24
N VAL A 10 -19.96 -16.75 -2.92
CA VAL A 10 -19.01 -16.19 -1.94
C VAL A 10 -17.59 -16.69 -2.19
N ARG A 11 -17.41 -17.99 -2.51
CA ARG A 11 -16.09 -18.56 -2.83
C ARG A 11 -15.50 -18.00 -4.13
N VAL A 12 -16.33 -17.74 -5.14
CA VAL A 12 -15.88 -17.10 -6.39
C VAL A 12 -15.42 -15.66 -6.13
N ASN A 13 -16.14 -14.90 -5.29
CA ASN A 13 -15.76 -13.53 -4.92
C ASN A 13 -14.49 -13.45 -4.05
N LEU A 14 -14.08 -14.56 -3.42
CA LEU A 14 -12.84 -14.62 -2.65
C LEU A 14 -11.63 -15.04 -3.50
N ALA A 15 -11.84 -15.58 -4.71
CA ALA A 15 -10.78 -16.08 -5.56
C ALA A 15 -9.66 -15.03 -5.71
N PHE A 16 -8.43 -15.46 -5.45
CA PHE A 16 -7.25 -14.62 -5.53
C PHE A 16 -6.33 -15.18 -6.62
N THR A 17 -5.79 -14.28 -7.44
CA THR A 17 -4.73 -14.61 -8.39
C THR A 17 -3.51 -13.79 -7.98
N CYS A 18 -2.36 -14.44 -7.84
CA CYS A 18 -1.13 -13.73 -7.51
C CYS A 18 -0.75 -12.82 -8.67
N THR A 19 -0.74 -11.52 -8.39
CA THR A 19 -0.28 -10.44 -9.27
C THR A 19 0.86 -9.71 -8.56
N HIS A 20 1.88 -9.27 -9.30
CA HIS A 20 2.97 -8.50 -8.72
C HIS A 20 2.78 -7.01 -9.01
N GLN A 21 3.02 -6.16 -8.01
CA GLN A 21 2.93 -4.72 -8.17
C GLN A 21 3.79 -4.20 -9.33
N ALA A 22 4.97 -4.81 -9.53
CA ALA A 22 5.90 -4.45 -10.59
C ALA A 22 5.30 -4.52 -12.01
N ASP A 23 4.28 -5.36 -12.23
CA ASP A 23 3.60 -5.51 -13.52
C ASP A 23 2.70 -4.31 -13.86
N HIS A 24 2.42 -3.45 -12.87
CA HIS A 24 1.56 -2.28 -12.97
C HIS A 24 2.31 -0.94 -12.83
N LEU A 25 3.65 -0.97 -12.76
CA LEU A 25 4.44 0.25 -12.60
C LEU A 25 4.85 0.83 -13.96
N PRO A 26 4.50 2.08 -14.28
CA PRO A 26 4.95 2.74 -15.50
C PRO A 26 6.45 3.08 -15.44
N PRO A 27 7.13 3.23 -16.59
CA PRO A 27 8.48 3.75 -16.63
C PRO A 27 8.52 5.19 -16.08
N LEU A 28 9.62 5.54 -15.40
CA LEU A 28 9.81 6.84 -14.77
C LEU A 28 10.51 7.82 -15.72
N ASP A 29 10.06 9.09 -15.73
CA ASP A 29 10.77 10.16 -16.42
C ASP A 29 12.20 10.32 -15.83
N PRO A 30 13.27 10.31 -16.65
CA PRO A 30 14.64 10.36 -16.15
C PRO A 30 14.99 11.63 -15.36
N GLN A 31 14.38 12.77 -15.68
CA GLN A 31 14.63 14.02 -14.97
C GLN A 31 13.87 14.05 -13.64
N ALA A 32 12.64 13.54 -13.62
CA ALA A 32 11.88 13.33 -12.39
C ALA A 32 12.57 12.32 -11.46
N ASP A 33 13.12 11.24 -12.01
CA ASP A 33 13.90 10.26 -11.24
C ASP A 33 15.22 10.87 -10.72
N SER A 34 15.85 11.77 -11.47
CA SER A 34 17.00 12.55 -10.95
C SER A 34 16.62 13.44 -9.77
N LEU A 35 15.46 14.12 -9.81
CA LEU A 35 14.94 14.90 -8.69
C LEU A 35 14.65 14.00 -7.48
N PHE A 36 13.97 12.86 -7.69
CA PHE A 36 13.67 11.88 -6.66
C PHE A 36 14.94 11.32 -6.00
N ARG A 37 15.93 10.89 -6.78
CA ARG A 37 17.19 10.35 -6.23
C ARG A 37 17.94 11.38 -5.42
N TYR A 38 17.99 12.63 -5.88
CA TYR A 38 18.60 13.72 -5.12
C TYR A 38 17.84 14.03 -3.83
N ALA A 39 16.51 14.03 -3.87
CA ALA A 39 15.67 14.16 -2.67
C ALA A 39 15.92 13.02 -1.66
N ARG A 40 16.00 11.77 -2.12
CA ARG A 40 16.38 10.61 -1.27
C ARG A 40 17.73 10.79 -0.63
N TYR A 41 18.71 11.29 -1.38
CA TYR A 41 20.04 11.57 -0.85
C TYR A 41 19.99 12.63 0.26
N LEU A 42 19.27 13.74 0.06
CA LEU A 42 19.09 14.78 1.09
C LEU A 42 18.35 14.27 2.33
N GLU A 43 17.40 13.37 2.16
CA GLU A 43 16.63 12.78 3.26
C GLU A 43 17.45 11.75 4.06
N LYS A 44 18.37 11.03 3.41
CA LYS A 44 19.20 9.98 4.04
C LYS A 44 20.53 10.46 4.59
N ARG A 45 21.07 11.58 4.12
CA ARG A 45 22.36 12.09 4.62
C ARG A 45 22.30 12.39 6.12
N GLU A 46 23.45 12.28 6.78
CA GLU A 46 23.58 12.62 8.19
C GLU A 46 23.43 14.13 8.44
N GLY A 47 22.96 14.49 9.63
CA GLY A 47 22.79 15.88 10.07
C GLY A 47 21.35 16.40 10.00
N ALA A 48 21.20 17.70 10.23
CA ALA A 48 19.91 18.37 10.21
C ALA A 48 19.29 18.33 8.80
N LYS A 49 18.01 17.95 8.73
CA LYS A 49 17.27 17.76 7.48
C LYS A 49 16.32 18.93 7.27
N ASP A 50 16.34 19.48 6.06
CA ASP A 50 15.32 20.41 5.58
C ASP A 50 14.29 19.59 4.77
N PHE A 51 13.24 19.15 5.46
CA PHE A 51 12.20 18.34 4.84
C PHE A 51 11.35 19.14 3.84
N ASN A 52 11.28 20.47 3.96
CA ASN A 52 10.64 21.31 2.95
C ASN A 52 11.43 21.30 1.64
N GLN A 53 12.76 21.35 1.72
CA GLN A 53 13.61 21.17 0.56
C GLN A 53 13.44 19.77 -0.06
N VAL A 54 13.33 18.70 0.74
CA VAL A 54 13.07 17.35 0.23
C VAL A 54 11.69 17.27 -0.45
N ALA A 55 10.65 17.78 0.21
CA ALA A 55 9.29 17.80 -0.30
C ALA A 55 9.15 18.61 -1.60
N ARG A 56 9.88 19.72 -1.75
CA ARG A 56 9.98 20.47 -3.02
C ARG A 56 10.37 19.57 -4.18
N TYR A 57 11.43 18.77 -4.04
CA TYR A 57 11.87 17.86 -5.09
C TYR A 57 10.85 16.76 -5.35
N TYR A 58 10.24 16.20 -4.30
CA TYR A 58 9.21 15.18 -4.47
C TYR A 58 7.94 15.71 -5.14
N ARG A 59 7.46 16.91 -4.80
CA ARG A 59 6.32 17.56 -5.45
C ARG A 59 6.55 17.72 -6.95
N ILE A 60 7.72 18.26 -7.32
CA ILE A 60 8.06 18.44 -8.74
C ILE A 60 8.16 17.08 -9.44
N ALA A 61 8.82 16.09 -8.84
CA ALA A 61 8.91 14.75 -9.45
C ALA A 61 7.53 14.06 -9.56
N ALA A 62 6.70 14.15 -8.53
CA ALA A 62 5.35 13.59 -8.51
C ALA A 62 4.46 14.22 -9.59
N ALA A 63 4.61 15.51 -9.89
CA ALA A 63 3.92 16.17 -11.00
C ALA A 63 4.34 15.67 -12.40
N TYR A 64 5.37 14.83 -12.48
CA TYR A 64 5.76 14.05 -13.67
C TYR A 64 5.54 12.55 -13.45
N ASP A 65 4.49 12.21 -12.70
CA ASP A 65 4.01 10.84 -12.46
C ASP A 65 5.04 9.92 -11.79
N HIS A 66 5.99 10.51 -11.04
CA HIS A 66 7.00 9.74 -10.33
C HIS A 66 6.44 9.11 -9.05
N TYR A 67 5.90 7.90 -9.16
CA TYR A 67 5.16 7.24 -8.07
C TYR A 67 5.93 7.08 -6.76
N LYS A 68 7.24 6.82 -6.79
CA LYS A 68 8.06 6.74 -5.56
C LYS A 68 8.22 8.10 -4.87
N ALA A 69 8.21 9.18 -5.64
CA ALA A 69 8.32 10.53 -5.09
C ALA A 69 6.99 10.94 -4.48
N ASN A 70 5.89 10.59 -5.16
CA ASN A 70 4.53 10.74 -4.66
C ASN A 70 4.35 10.03 -3.31
N GLN A 71 4.64 8.72 -3.20
CA GLN A 71 4.52 7.97 -1.94
C GLN A 71 5.41 8.56 -0.82
N ASN A 72 6.66 8.92 -1.13
CA ASN A 72 7.53 9.54 -0.15
C ASN A 72 7.04 10.92 0.30
N LEU A 73 6.44 11.71 -0.60
CA LEU A 73 5.83 12.98 -0.25
C LEU A 73 4.62 12.78 0.67
N GLN A 74 3.73 11.84 0.35
CA GLN A 74 2.60 11.48 1.21
C GLN A 74 3.08 11.14 2.63
N SER A 75 4.17 10.39 2.76
CA SER A 75 4.79 10.07 4.07
C SER A 75 5.33 11.31 4.80
N LEU A 76 5.96 12.26 4.11
CA LEU A 76 6.45 13.49 4.76
C LEU A 76 5.30 14.38 5.23
N LEU A 77 4.23 14.48 4.44
CA LEU A 77 3.05 15.30 4.73
C LEU A 77 2.23 14.72 5.88
N SER A 78 1.94 13.42 5.85
CA SER A 78 1.13 12.76 6.88
C SER A 78 1.80 12.76 8.26
N GLN A 79 3.13 12.77 8.30
CA GLN A 79 3.92 12.89 9.53
C GLN A 79 4.12 14.35 9.98
N GLY A 80 3.65 15.33 9.20
CA GLY A 80 3.85 16.76 9.48
C GLY A 80 5.31 17.21 9.40
N LEU A 81 6.16 16.50 8.65
CA LEU A 81 7.57 16.82 8.48
C LEU A 81 7.79 17.92 7.43
N ALA A 82 6.89 18.04 6.46
CA ALA A 82 6.94 19.05 5.41
C ALA A 82 5.68 19.94 5.43
N ASP A 83 5.88 21.21 5.13
CA ASP A 83 4.83 22.21 5.11
C ASP A 83 3.90 22.02 3.92
N SER A 84 2.61 22.12 4.18
CA SER A 84 1.54 22.19 3.20
C SER A 84 0.41 23.09 3.72
N PRO A 85 -0.25 23.90 2.86
CA PRO A 85 -1.45 24.63 3.25
C PRO A 85 -2.57 23.72 3.78
N ASP A 86 -2.68 22.52 3.21
CA ASP A 86 -3.63 21.48 3.61
C ASP A 86 -3.00 20.09 3.35
N ALA A 87 -2.23 19.61 4.33
CA ALA A 87 -1.52 18.34 4.21
C ALA A 87 -2.46 17.13 4.00
N PRO A 88 -3.61 17.02 4.69
CA PRO A 88 -4.57 15.96 4.42
C PRO A 88 -5.10 15.98 2.97
N ALA A 89 -5.49 17.15 2.45
CA ALA A 89 -5.98 17.25 1.07
C ALA A 89 -4.89 16.91 0.04
N GLU A 90 -3.69 17.47 0.19
CA GLU A 90 -2.57 17.19 -0.72
C GLU A 90 -2.20 15.70 -0.74
N THR A 91 -2.22 15.05 0.42
CA THR A 91 -1.92 13.62 0.54
C THR A 91 -2.95 12.75 -0.17
N VAL A 92 -4.24 13.08 -0.03
CA VAL A 92 -5.33 12.40 -0.75
C VAL A 92 -5.19 12.59 -2.25
N ASP A 93 -4.91 13.82 -2.71
CA ASP A 93 -4.74 14.11 -4.15
C ASP A 93 -3.57 13.31 -4.75
N LEU A 94 -2.46 13.19 -4.02
CA LEU A 94 -1.32 12.36 -4.41
C LEU A 94 -1.71 10.88 -4.53
N ALA A 95 -2.43 10.32 -3.56
CA ALA A 95 -2.91 8.94 -3.64
C ALA A 95 -3.87 8.72 -4.82
N MET A 96 -4.79 9.67 -5.06
CA MET A 96 -5.68 9.65 -6.22
C MET A 96 -4.93 9.72 -7.56
N GLN A 97 -3.82 10.47 -7.62
CA GLN A 97 -2.95 10.50 -8.80
C GLN A 97 -2.37 9.10 -9.10
N LEU A 98 -1.93 8.36 -8.08
CA LEU A 98 -1.45 6.98 -8.24
C LEU A 98 -2.55 6.06 -8.74
N ILE A 99 -3.77 6.18 -8.18
CA ILE A 99 -4.91 5.40 -8.65
C ILE A 99 -5.22 5.68 -10.12
N LYS A 100 -5.21 6.96 -10.54
CA LYS A 100 -5.43 7.36 -11.94
C LYS A 100 -4.39 6.76 -12.89
N GLN A 101 -3.17 6.53 -12.41
CA GLN A 101 -2.11 5.86 -13.17
C GLN A 101 -2.21 4.32 -13.13
N GLY A 102 -3.20 3.76 -12.42
CA GLY A 102 -3.34 2.32 -12.22
C GLY A 102 -2.32 1.74 -11.26
N ILE A 103 -1.67 2.57 -10.44
CA ILE A 103 -0.61 2.13 -9.54
C ILE A 103 -1.23 1.53 -8.26
N PRO A 104 -0.93 0.26 -7.93
CA PRO A 104 -1.62 -0.46 -6.86
C PRO A 104 -1.54 0.20 -5.48
N SER A 105 -0.41 0.85 -5.17
CA SER A 105 -0.20 1.51 -3.89
C SER A 105 -1.15 2.68 -3.65
N GLY A 106 -1.63 3.37 -4.69
CA GLY A 106 -2.62 4.44 -4.51
C GLY A 106 -3.93 3.94 -3.89
N TYR A 107 -4.38 2.74 -4.29
CA TYR A 107 -5.56 2.11 -3.70
C TYR A 107 -5.29 1.73 -2.23
N TYR A 108 -4.09 1.25 -1.90
CA TYR A 108 -3.71 0.96 -0.52
C TYR A 108 -3.68 2.24 0.33
N ASP A 109 -3.10 3.32 -0.19
CA ASP A 109 -3.01 4.62 0.49
C ASP A 109 -4.41 5.18 0.81
N ILE A 110 -5.33 5.19 -0.18
CA ILE A 110 -6.73 5.59 0.06
C ILE A 110 -7.43 4.68 1.07
N GLY A 111 -7.21 3.36 1.00
CA GLY A 111 -7.72 2.42 1.99
C GLY A 111 -7.27 2.79 3.41
N HIS A 112 -5.99 3.11 3.58
CA HIS A 112 -5.43 3.53 4.86
C HIS A 112 -6.02 4.87 5.34
N TYR A 113 -6.22 5.84 4.44
CA TYR A 113 -6.82 7.13 4.78
C TYR A 113 -8.31 7.03 5.16
N LEU A 114 -9.06 6.13 4.51
CA LEU A 114 -10.44 5.80 4.91
C LEU A 114 -10.49 5.06 6.25
N GLU A 115 -9.54 4.16 6.52
CA GLU A 115 -9.49 3.44 7.80
C GLU A 115 -9.19 4.39 8.97
N THR A 116 -8.30 5.35 8.77
CA THR A 116 -7.84 6.29 9.82
C THR A 116 -8.65 7.58 9.89
N GLY A 117 -9.35 7.95 8.82
CA GLY A 117 -10.03 9.25 8.69
C GLY A 117 -9.09 10.42 8.38
N TYR A 118 -7.93 10.17 7.77
CA TYR A 118 -6.96 11.23 7.41
C TYR A 118 -7.31 11.85 6.05
N GLY A 119 -7.78 13.10 6.04
CA GLY A 119 -8.19 13.81 4.81
C GLY A 119 -9.48 13.30 4.16
N LEU A 120 -9.92 12.09 4.54
CA LEU A 120 -11.19 11.49 4.18
C LEU A 120 -12.00 11.21 5.43
N LYS A 121 -13.32 11.16 5.29
CA LYS A 121 -14.17 10.68 6.38
C LYS A 121 -13.90 9.20 6.62
N GLN A 122 -13.77 8.83 7.89
CA GLN A 122 -13.48 7.45 8.27
C GLN A 122 -14.59 6.50 7.80
N ASP A 123 -14.21 5.49 7.02
CA ASP A 123 -15.10 4.44 6.50
C ASP A 123 -14.31 3.12 6.36
N PRO A 124 -14.24 2.30 7.44
CA PRO A 124 -13.49 1.04 7.42
C PRO A 124 -14.02 0.00 6.43
N GLU A 125 -15.30 0.07 6.05
CA GLU A 125 -15.88 -0.87 5.09
C GLU A 125 -15.46 -0.52 3.66
N ALA A 126 -15.49 0.77 3.32
CA ALA A 126 -14.92 1.25 2.07
C ALA A 126 -13.41 0.94 2.01
N ALA A 127 -12.67 1.17 3.11
CA ALA A 127 -11.24 0.85 3.20
C ALA A 127 -10.93 -0.60 2.81
N LEU A 128 -11.70 -1.58 3.30
CA LEU A 128 -11.52 -2.99 2.94
C LEU A 128 -11.67 -3.25 1.43
N SER A 129 -12.57 -2.53 0.75
CA SER A 129 -12.75 -2.65 -0.69
C SER A 129 -11.53 -2.10 -1.46
N TYR A 130 -10.98 -0.97 -0.99
CA TYR A 130 -9.76 -0.38 -1.53
C TYR A 130 -8.53 -1.28 -1.30
N PHE A 131 -8.38 -1.83 -0.09
CA PHE A 131 -7.33 -2.81 0.20
C PHE A 131 -7.46 -4.07 -0.65
N ARG A 132 -8.67 -4.60 -0.84
CA ARG A 132 -8.86 -5.76 -1.72
C ARG A 132 -8.46 -5.45 -3.15
N LYS A 133 -8.87 -4.28 -3.68
CA LYS A 133 -8.49 -3.85 -5.02
C LYS A 133 -6.98 -3.70 -5.17
N ALA A 134 -6.31 -3.10 -4.18
CA ALA A 134 -4.85 -2.99 -4.16
C ALA A 134 -4.17 -4.37 -4.16
N ALA A 135 -4.69 -5.32 -3.37
CA ALA A 135 -4.17 -6.69 -3.29
C ALA A 135 -4.32 -7.45 -4.61
N ASP A 136 -5.48 -7.33 -5.27
CA ASP A 136 -5.76 -7.95 -6.58
C ASP A 136 -4.87 -7.34 -7.70
N LEU A 137 -4.50 -6.06 -7.56
CA LEU A 137 -3.54 -5.37 -8.43
C LEU A 137 -2.06 -5.59 -8.00
N GLY A 138 -1.82 -6.42 -7.00
CA GLY A 138 -0.48 -6.87 -6.67
C GLY A 138 0.27 -6.09 -5.59
N ASN A 139 -0.33 -5.09 -4.93
CA ASN A 139 0.31 -4.38 -3.83
C ASN A 139 0.61 -5.36 -2.66
N PRO A 140 1.88 -5.55 -2.27
CA PRO A 140 2.24 -6.59 -1.30
C PRO A 140 1.77 -6.24 0.13
N GLU A 141 1.73 -4.96 0.50
CA GLU A 141 1.19 -4.51 1.79
C GLU A 141 -0.31 -4.84 1.89
N ALA A 142 -1.08 -4.56 0.83
CA ALA A 142 -2.49 -4.86 0.73
C ALA A 142 -2.76 -6.38 0.71
N GLN A 143 -1.97 -7.15 -0.02
CA GLN A 143 -2.05 -8.62 0.00
C GLN A 143 -1.90 -9.15 1.42
N SER A 144 -0.91 -8.65 2.18
CA SER A 144 -0.72 -9.04 3.57
C SER A 144 -1.84 -8.57 4.49
N TYR A 145 -2.29 -7.33 4.33
CA TYR A 145 -3.39 -6.76 5.12
C TYR A 145 -4.68 -7.57 4.93
N VAL A 146 -5.06 -7.88 3.68
CA VAL A 146 -6.27 -8.66 3.38
C VAL A 146 -6.11 -10.09 3.87
N ALA A 147 -4.93 -10.71 3.72
CA ALA A 147 -4.65 -12.03 4.26
C ALA A 147 -4.86 -12.10 5.78
N LEU A 148 -4.41 -11.10 6.53
CA LEU A 148 -4.65 -11.01 7.99
C LEU A 148 -6.14 -10.99 8.33
N LYS A 149 -6.99 -10.34 7.52
CA LYS A 149 -8.44 -10.33 7.72
C LYS A 149 -9.10 -11.68 7.39
N LEU A 150 -8.48 -12.47 6.51
CA LEU A 150 -8.95 -13.80 6.09
C LEU A 150 -8.40 -14.96 6.93
N LEU A 151 -7.50 -14.69 7.86
CA LEU A 151 -6.85 -15.68 8.71
C LEU A 151 -7.80 -16.50 9.62
N PRO A 152 -8.87 -15.94 10.22
CA PRO A 152 -9.78 -16.74 11.04
C PRO A 152 -10.23 -17.98 10.27
N LYS A 153 -10.21 -19.15 10.92
CA LYS A 153 -10.43 -20.46 10.27
C LYS A 153 -11.78 -20.53 9.55
N GLU A 154 -12.75 -19.77 10.03
CA GLU A 154 -14.10 -19.66 9.49
C GLU A 154 -14.22 -18.73 8.27
N ALA A 155 -13.14 -18.01 7.90
CA ALA A 155 -13.09 -17.09 6.77
C ALA A 155 -12.54 -17.77 5.49
N ALA A 156 -11.23 -17.73 5.24
CA ALA A 156 -10.59 -18.34 4.06
C ALA A 156 -9.07 -18.49 4.23
N PRO A 157 -8.60 -19.34 5.17
CA PRO A 157 -7.17 -19.43 5.53
C PRO A 157 -6.27 -19.84 4.36
N GLU A 158 -6.75 -20.65 3.41
CA GLU A 158 -5.97 -21.02 2.22
C GLU A 158 -5.72 -19.82 1.30
N ILE A 159 -6.68 -18.89 1.20
CA ILE A 159 -6.54 -17.68 0.39
C ILE A 159 -5.61 -16.68 1.07
N ALA A 160 -5.69 -16.57 2.40
CA ALA A 160 -4.74 -15.80 3.19
C ALA A 160 -3.30 -16.25 2.93
N ARG A 161 -3.05 -17.58 2.96
CA ARG A 161 -1.73 -18.14 2.61
C ARG A 161 -1.28 -17.81 1.21
N GLN A 162 -2.15 -17.90 0.21
CA GLN A 162 -1.82 -17.55 -1.18
C GLN A 162 -1.43 -16.07 -1.31
N MET A 163 -2.15 -15.19 -0.63
CA MET A 163 -1.85 -13.74 -0.60
C MET A 163 -0.52 -13.46 0.08
N TRP A 164 -0.26 -14.05 1.25
CA TRP A 164 1.04 -13.90 1.91
C TRP A 164 2.18 -14.51 1.10
N GLN A 165 2.00 -15.66 0.47
CA GLN A 165 2.99 -16.26 -0.44
C GLN A 165 3.33 -15.29 -1.58
N CYS A 166 2.32 -14.68 -2.21
CA CYS A 166 2.50 -13.71 -3.27
C CYS A 166 3.26 -12.47 -2.78
N ALA A 167 2.86 -11.88 -1.66
CA ALA A 167 3.53 -10.72 -1.07
C ALA A 167 4.98 -11.04 -0.65
N SER A 168 5.22 -12.22 -0.09
CA SER A 168 6.55 -12.69 0.30
C SER A 168 7.48 -12.84 -0.90
N ALA A 169 6.97 -13.35 -2.03
CA ALA A 169 7.74 -13.48 -3.26
C ALA A 169 8.12 -12.12 -3.87
N GLN A 170 7.38 -11.06 -3.57
CA GLN A 170 7.72 -9.68 -3.91
C GLN A 170 8.75 -9.05 -2.94
N GLY A 171 9.19 -9.79 -1.92
CA GLY A 171 10.15 -9.34 -0.92
C GLY A 171 9.53 -8.50 0.18
N TYR A 172 8.24 -8.71 0.51
CA TYR A 172 7.59 -8.10 1.66
C TYR A 172 7.76 -8.99 2.90
N GLY A 173 8.70 -8.62 3.76
CA GLY A 173 9.16 -9.43 4.89
C GLY A 173 8.08 -9.73 5.93
N ASP A 174 7.20 -8.77 6.21
CA ASP A 174 6.09 -8.97 7.16
C ASP A 174 5.14 -10.10 6.73
N ALA A 175 4.84 -10.20 5.43
CA ALA A 175 4.03 -11.31 4.91
C ALA A 175 4.74 -12.64 5.04
N ALA A 176 6.05 -12.68 4.80
CA ALA A 176 6.85 -13.89 4.89
C ALA A 176 6.95 -14.40 6.34
N ASN A 177 7.07 -13.47 7.29
CA ASN A 177 7.00 -13.75 8.72
C ASN A 177 5.64 -14.34 9.12
N MET A 178 4.53 -13.66 8.76
CA MET A 178 3.18 -14.12 9.08
C MET A 178 2.90 -15.51 8.48
N LEU A 179 3.34 -15.74 7.24
CA LEU A 179 3.25 -17.05 6.59
C LEU A 179 4.07 -18.13 7.31
N GLY A 180 5.28 -17.79 7.78
CA GLY A 180 6.13 -18.69 8.54
C GLY A 180 5.50 -19.10 9.87
N ILE A 181 4.93 -18.14 10.61
CA ILE A 181 4.23 -18.39 11.88
C ILE A 181 2.97 -19.24 11.65
N ASP A 182 2.20 -18.96 10.60
CA ASP A 182 1.01 -19.73 10.25
C ASP A 182 1.36 -21.20 9.92
N PHE A 183 2.36 -21.44 9.08
CA PHE A 183 2.82 -22.80 8.80
C PHE A 183 3.41 -23.50 10.02
N GLN A 184 4.13 -22.79 10.89
CA GLN A 184 4.66 -23.35 12.14
C GLN A 184 3.50 -23.79 13.07
N THR A 185 2.46 -22.96 13.18
CA THR A 185 1.26 -23.27 13.98
C THR A 185 0.58 -24.54 13.49
N ASP A 186 0.52 -24.72 12.18
CA ASP A 186 0.02 -25.94 11.52
C ASP A 186 1.01 -27.11 11.53
N LYS A 187 2.22 -26.93 12.10
CA LYS A 187 3.32 -27.90 12.15
C LYS A 187 3.88 -28.29 10.78
N ASN A 188 3.63 -27.47 9.76
CA ASN A 188 4.24 -27.57 8.43
C ASN A 188 5.61 -26.88 8.44
N TYR A 189 6.57 -27.48 9.15
CA TYR A 189 7.85 -26.82 9.42
C TYR A 189 8.68 -26.56 8.16
N HIS A 190 8.61 -27.42 7.16
CA HIS A 190 9.35 -27.25 5.91
C HIS A 190 8.93 -25.95 5.19
N GLU A 191 7.62 -25.72 5.07
CA GLU A 191 7.03 -24.53 4.49
C GLU A 191 7.29 -23.29 5.37
N ALA A 192 7.24 -23.44 6.70
CA ALA A 192 7.56 -22.38 7.64
C ALA A 192 9.01 -21.88 7.46
N ILE A 193 9.97 -22.80 7.38
CA ILE A 193 11.40 -22.48 7.16
C ILE A 193 11.58 -21.75 5.83
N ALA A 194 10.92 -22.21 4.76
CA ALA A 194 10.97 -21.55 3.46
C ALA A 194 10.39 -20.12 3.50
N ALA A 195 9.28 -19.91 4.20
CA ALA A 195 8.69 -18.59 4.39
C ALA A 195 9.60 -17.67 5.20
N PHE A 196 10.14 -18.14 6.33
CA PHE A 196 11.11 -17.36 7.10
C PHE A 196 12.39 -17.07 6.31
N GLN A 197 12.80 -17.94 5.38
CA GLN A 197 13.95 -17.67 4.50
C GLN A 197 13.68 -16.49 3.55
N LEU A 198 12.46 -16.42 3.00
CA LEU A 198 12.03 -15.25 2.20
C LEU A 198 12.01 -13.98 3.06
N GLY A 199 11.51 -14.07 4.30
CA GLY A 199 11.51 -12.96 5.25
C GLY A 199 12.92 -12.48 5.58
N ALA A 200 13.84 -13.40 5.83
CA ALA A 200 15.25 -13.08 6.07
C ALA A 200 15.91 -12.42 4.85
N ALA A 201 15.60 -12.86 3.62
CA ALA A 201 16.13 -12.24 2.41
C ALA A 201 15.56 -10.83 2.20
N ALA A 202 14.30 -10.62 2.60
CA ALA A 202 13.64 -9.31 2.62
C ALA A 202 14.14 -8.38 3.73
N GLY A 203 14.93 -8.89 4.69
CA GLY A 203 15.46 -8.12 5.82
C GLY A 203 14.54 -8.08 7.05
N ASP A 204 13.53 -8.95 7.15
CA ASP A 204 12.68 -9.04 8.33
C ASP A 204 13.44 -9.67 9.52
N SER A 205 13.75 -8.86 10.52
CA SER A 205 14.48 -9.27 11.73
C SER A 205 13.80 -10.39 12.50
N THR A 206 12.47 -10.48 12.44
CA THR A 206 11.72 -11.54 13.12
C THR A 206 12.02 -12.89 12.49
N SER A 207 11.87 -13.01 11.18
CA SER A 207 12.16 -14.22 10.41
C SER A 207 13.62 -14.67 10.58
N ILE A 208 14.56 -13.72 10.60
CA ILE A 208 15.97 -14.02 10.86
C ILE A 208 16.16 -14.63 12.25
N SER A 209 15.51 -14.06 13.29
CA SER A 209 15.56 -14.59 14.66
C SER A 209 14.93 -15.98 14.77
N TYR A 210 13.79 -16.22 14.12
CA TYR A 210 13.16 -17.55 14.07
C TYR A 210 14.12 -18.59 13.50
N LEU A 211 14.77 -18.30 12.37
CA LEU A 211 15.73 -19.22 11.77
C LEU A 211 16.99 -19.40 12.65
N SER A 212 17.54 -18.32 13.20
CA SER A 212 18.70 -18.37 14.09
C SER A 212 18.48 -19.35 15.25
N HIS A 213 17.36 -19.20 15.97
CA HIS A 213 17.03 -20.05 17.11
C HIS A 213 16.56 -21.45 16.69
N ALA A 214 15.87 -21.60 15.56
CA ALA A 214 15.47 -22.92 15.08
C ALA A 214 16.68 -23.81 14.75
N PHE A 215 17.77 -23.23 14.21
CA PHE A 215 19.02 -23.95 13.96
C PHE A 215 19.84 -24.26 15.23
N GLU A 216 19.48 -23.74 16.41
CA GLU A 216 20.03 -24.25 17.68
C GLU A 216 19.50 -25.67 18.00
N GLY A 217 18.47 -26.12 17.28
CA GLY A 217 17.82 -27.42 17.49
C GLY A 217 17.09 -27.53 18.82
N PRO A 218 16.19 -26.58 19.17
CA PRO A 218 15.47 -26.62 20.44
C PRO A 218 14.58 -27.88 20.53
N PRO A 219 14.30 -28.39 21.74
CA PRO A 219 13.38 -29.51 21.89
C PRO A 219 11.94 -29.10 21.54
N PRO A 220 11.04 -30.04 21.18
CA PRO A 220 9.64 -29.74 20.85
C PRO A 220 8.85 -28.99 21.94
N SER A 221 9.29 -29.06 23.20
CA SER A 221 8.70 -28.32 24.32
C SER A 221 8.95 -26.81 24.28
N LYS A 222 9.85 -26.34 23.42
CA LYS A 222 10.14 -24.93 23.16
C LYS A 222 9.46 -24.50 21.85
N GLU A 223 8.13 -24.49 21.88
CA GLU A 223 7.28 -24.36 20.68
C GLU A 223 7.61 -23.15 19.80
N LEU A 224 7.95 -21.99 20.40
CA LEU A 224 8.19 -20.74 19.67
C LEU A 224 9.23 -20.86 18.54
N TYR A 225 10.37 -21.53 18.79
CA TYR A 225 11.45 -21.67 17.80
C TYR A 225 11.57 -23.08 17.25
N TYR A 226 10.67 -23.98 17.63
CA TYR A 226 10.72 -25.36 17.16
C TYR A 226 10.23 -25.45 15.72
N LEU A 227 11.15 -25.79 14.79
CA LEU A 227 10.87 -26.06 13.37
C LEU A 227 11.38 -27.43 12.92
N GLY A 228 11.66 -28.35 13.86
CA GLY A 228 12.13 -29.70 13.53
C GLY A 228 13.49 -29.76 12.82
N LEU A 229 14.29 -28.69 12.92
CA LEU A 229 15.64 -28.62 12.39
C LEU A 229 16.65 -29.29 13.34
N PRO A 230 17.69 -29.98 12.81
CA PRO A 230 18.81 -30.42 13.62
C PRO A 230 19.62 -29.21 14.10
N ASN A 231 20.31 -29.38 15.23
CA ASN A 231 21.28 -28.39 15.70
C ASN A 231 22.40 -28.21 14.64
N ASP A 232 22.48 -27.00 14.10
CA ASP A 232 23.49 -26.54 13.15
C ASP A 232 24.04 -25.18 13.64
N PRO A 233 25.08 -25.20 14.50
CA PRO A 233 25.56 -23.99 15.17
C PRO A 233 26.17 -22.97 14.20
N GLU A 234 26.70 -23.40 13.05
CA GLU A 234 27.22 -22.47 12.05
C GLU A 234 26.09 -21.78 11.28
N ARG A 235 24.99 -22.48 10.96
CA ARG A 235 23.79 -21.82 10.40
C ARG A 235 23.19 -20.81 11.36
N SER A 236 22.99 -21.22 12.61
CA SER A 236 22.49 -20.34 13.68
C SER A 236 23.36 -19.07 13.76
N ARG A 237 24.68 -19.24 13.85
CA ARG A 237 25.65 -18.12 13.85
C ARG A 237 25.56 -17.23 12.61
N ARG A 238 25.36 -17.78 11.40
CA ARG A 238 25.22 -16.96 10.18
C ARG A 238 23.95 -16.12 10.21
N TYR A 239 22.81 -16.66 10.66
CA TYR A 239 21.59 -15.86 10.85
C TYR A 239 21.78 -14.79 11.92
N GLU A 240 22.49 -15.08 13.01
CA GLU A 240 22.82 -14.07 14.02
C GLU A 240 23.66 -12.92 13.43
N LEU A 241 24.66 -13.23 12.59
CA LEU A 241 25.44 -12.21 11.88
C LEU A 241 24.59 -11.39 10.90
N ILE A 242 23.63 -12.04 10.21
CA ILE A 242 22.66 -11.36 9.35
C ILE A 242 21.75 -10.45 10.18
N ALA A 243 21.25 -10.90 11.33
CA ALA A 243 20.43 -10.08 12.23
C ALA A 243 21.18 -8.85 12.71
N ASN A 244 22.45 -9.01 13.11
CA ASN A 244 23.31 -7.91 13.51
C ASN A 244 23.52 -6.90 12.38
N PHE A 245 23.72 -7.38 11.15
CA PHE A 245 23.84 -6.52 9.97
C PHE A 245 22.55 -5.75 9.68
N VAL A 246 21.40 -6.42 9.69
CA VAL A 246 20.08 -5.80 9.46
C VAL A 246 19.81 -4.76 10.55
N ASN A 247 19.96 -5.10 11.83
CA ASN A 247 19.72 -4.19 12.94
C ASN A 247 20.65 -2.97 12.93
N ALA A 248 21.92 -3.14 12.56
CA ALA A 248 22.86 -2.03 12.43
C ALA A 248 22.48 -1.05 11.30
N ASN A 249 21.61 -1.47 10.37
CA ASN A 249 21.20 -0.71 9.20
C ASN A 249 19.69 -0.45 9.12
N ASP A 250 18.90 -0.78 10.15
CA ASP A 250 17.42 -0.79 10.13
C ASP A 250 16.79 0.50 9.53
N GLY A 251 17.32 1.67 9.90
CA GLY A 251 16.89 2.97 9.36
C GLY A 251 17.17 3.21 7.85
N ARG A 252 17.80 2.24 7.17
CA ARG A 252 18.10 2.26 5.73
C ARG A 252 17.36 1.18 4.96
N ASN A 253 16.51 0.39 5.62
CA ASN A 253 15.76 -0.75 5.09
C ASN A 253 16.68 -1.75 4.34
N PRO A 254 17.60 -2.41 5.06
CA PRO A 254 18.59 -3.31 4.46
C PRO A 254 17.91 -4.59 3.97
N LYS A 255 18.32 -5.08 2.80
CA LYS A 255 17.91 -6.38 2.26
C LYS A 255 19.10 -7.30 2.18
N VAL A 256 18.85 -8.62 2.13
CA VAL A 256 19.88 -9.65 2.03
C VAL A 256 19.66 -10.48 0.75
N PRO A 257 19.81 -9.88 -0.46
CA PRO A 257 19.49 -10.56 -1.72
C PRO A 257 20.41 -11.75 -2.03
N ASP A 258 21.56 -11.82 -1.37
CA ASP A 258 22.53 -12.91 -1.44
C ASP A 258 22.39 -13.92 -0.30
N LEU A 259 21.26 -13.93 0.42
CA LEU A 259 21.03 -14.81 1.58
C LEU A 259 21.35 -16.28 1.28
N ASP A 260 20.89 -16.83 0.16
CA ASP A 260 21.15 -18.24 -0.19
C ASP A 260 22.61 -18.50 -0.58
N LYS A 261 23.40 -17.47 -0.87
CA LYS A 261 24.86 -17.58 -1.03
C LYS A 261 25.59 -17.50 0.32
N ILE A 262 24.91 -17.04 1.37
CA ILE A 262 25.43 -16.92 2.74
C ILE A 262 25.01 -18.15 3.56
N VAL A 263 23.73 -18.51 3.56
CA VAL A 263 23.13 -19.53 4.42
C VAL A 263 21.99 -20.28 3.68
N PRO A 264 22.27 -21.03 2.60
CA PRO A 264 21.23 -21.75 1.84
C PRO A 264 20.59 -22.85 2.69
N LEU A 265 19.26 -23.02 2.69
CA LEU A 265 18.59 -24.02 3.52
C LEU A 265 19.12 -25.47 3.33
N PRO A 266 19.05 -26.35 4.36
CA PRO A 266 19.31 -27.78 4.20
C PRO A 266 18.43 -28.40 3.09
N PRO A 267 18.92 -29.41 2.35
CA PRO A 267 20.14 -30.18 2.59
C PRO A 267 21.43 -29.57 1.99
N ALA A 268 21.38 -28.35 1.44
CA ALA A 268 22.57 -27.71 0.89
C ALA A 268 23.67 -27.56 1.93
N LYS A 269 24.93 -27.75 1.53
CA LYS A 269 26.08 -27.47 2.41
C LYS A 269 26.33 -25.97 2.44
N LEU A 270 26.80 -25.47 3.58
CA LEU A 270 27.20 -24.08 3.71
C LEU A 270 28.37 -23.75 2.78
N PRO A 271 28.24 -22.73 1.92
CA PRO A 271 29.35 -22.29 1.09
C PRO A 271 30.39 -21.53 1.93
N PRO A 272 31.64 -21.39 1.41
CA PRO A 272 32.57 -20.41 1.93
C PRO A 272 31.94 -19.02 1.89
N TRP A 273 32.08 -18.26 2.98
CA TRP A 273 31.57 -16.90 3.09
C TRP A 273 32.61 -16.05 3.84
N ASP A 274 32.89 -14.87 3.31
CA ASP A 274 33.91 -13.94 3.81
C ASP A 274 33.37 -12.96 4.87
N GLY A 275 32.10 -13.09 5.27
CA GLY A 275 31.45 -12.19 6.21
C GLY A 275 30.89 -10.91 5.56
N SER A 276 30.94 -10.80 4.24
CA SER A 276 30.45 -9.61 3.52
C SER A 276 29.02 -9.77 3.03
N PHE A 277 28.30 -8.64 2.91
CA PHE A 277 26.94 -8.57 2.39
C PHE A 277 26.91 -7.81 1.07
N GLN A 278 26.21 -8.33 0.06
CA GLN A 278 26.06 -7.65 -1.23
C GLN A 278 25.50 -6.23 -1.05
N TRP A 279 24.49 -6.05 -0.20
CA TRP A 279 23.90 -4.73 0.07
C TRP A 279 24.95 -3.74 0.59
N GLN A 280 25.83 -4.14 1.50
CA GLN A 280 26.88 -3.27 2.04
C GLN A 280 27.85 -2.85 0.93
N LYS A 281 28.28 -3.79 0.08
CA LYS A 281 29.16 -3.48 -1.07
C LYS A 281 28.53 -2.48 -2.02
N GLU A 282 27.23 -2.61 -2.28
CA GLU A 282 26.47 -1.67 -3.12
C GLU A 282 26.38 -0.29 -2.49
N GLN A 283 26.19 -0.20 -1.17
CA GLN A 283 26.18 1.09 -0.46
C GLN A 283 27.57 1.75 -0.45
N ASP A 284 28.63 0.99 -0.23
CA ASP A 284 30.01 1.50 -0.19
C ASP A 284 30.47 1.99 -1.58
N ALA A 285 29.96 1.36 -2.66
CA ALA A 285 30.23 1.75 -4.04
C ALA A 285 29.32 2.87 -4.56
N ALA A 286 28.28 3.26 -3.81
CA ALA A 286 27.28 4.22 -4.28
C ALA A 286 27.87 5.65 -4.36
N VAL A 287 27.81 6.23 -5.56
CA VAL A 287 28.19 7.64 -5.76
C VAL A 287 26.97 8.54 -5.46
N PRO A 288 27.13 9.61 -4.67
CA PRO A 288 26.05 10.56 -4.43
C PRO A 288 25.44 11.08 -5.73
N PRO A 289 24.11 11.14 -5.85
CA PRO A 289 23.46 11.70 -7.04
C PRO A 289 23.84 13.16 -7.20
N GLN A 290 24.08 13.58 -8.45
CA GLN A 290 24.34 14.98 -8.74
C GLN A 290 23.08 15.82 -8.48
N LYS A 291 23.26 17.02 -7.91
CA LYS A 291 22.17 18.00 -7.76
C LYS A 291 21.64 18.37 -9.15
N PRO A 292 20.33 18.22 -9.42
CA PRO A 292 19.72 18.75 -10.63
C PRO A 292 19.96 20.26 -10.74
N SER A 293 20.33 20.76 -11.92
CA SER A 293 20.58 22.19 -12.13
C SER A 293 19.33 23.03 -11.77
N ASP A 294 19.53 24.22 -11.20
CA ASP A 294 18.42 25.12 -10.86
C ASP A 294 17.57 25.47 -12.11
N GLU A 295 18.20 25.60 -13.30
CA GLU A 295 17.49 25.80 -14.57
C GLU A 295 16.52 24.64 -14.91
N THR A 296 16.95 23.39 -14.67
CA THR A 296 16.10 22.21 -14.89
C THR A 296 14.95 22.18 -13.90
N ILE A 297 15.21 22.45 -12.61
CA ILE A 297 14.18 22.50 -11.58
C ILE A 297 13.14 23.57 -11.92
N ASP A 298 13.60 24.78 -12.26
CA ASP A 298 12.74 25.90 -12.65
C ASP A 298 11.89 25.59 -13.87
N ARG A 299 12.50 25.02 -14.92
CA ARG A 299 11.78 24.63 -16.13
C ARG A 299 10.72 23.57 -15.83
N MET A 300 11.07 22.54 -15.07
CA MET A 300 10.15 21.45 -14.75
C MET A 300 8.98 21.91 -13.88
N ALA A 301 9.24 22.70 -12.84
CA ALA A 301 8.20 23.26 -11.97
C ALA A 301 7.24 24.17 -12.74
N LYS A 302 7.77 25.11 -13.54
CA LYS A 302 6.95 26.03 -14.34
C LYS A 302 6.08 25.30 -15.36
N ALA A 303 6.60 24.26 -16.00
CA ALA A 303 5.84 23.44 -16.94
C ALA A 303 4.66 22.68 -16.28
N ARG A 304 4.67 22.53 -14.95
CA ARG A 304 3.56 21.97 -14.16
C ARG A 304 2.85 23.01 -13.28
N GLN A 305 3.06 24.30 -13.55
CA GLN A 305 2.46 25.42 -12.80
C GLN A 305 2.76 25.41 -11.30
N LEU A 306 3.94 24.91 -10.93
CA LEU A 306 4.43 24.86 -9.56
C LEU A 306 5.41 26.01 -9.30
N ASP A 307 5.43 26.51 -8.08
CA ASP A 307 6.49 27.38 -7.56
C ASP A 307 7.81 26.59 -7.54
N PRO A 308 8.84 27.03 -8.28
CA PRO A 308 10.11 26.34 -8.29
C PRO A 308 10.75 26.19 -6.92
N ALA A 309 10.53 27.12 -5.98
CA ALA A 309 11.17 27.14 -4.66
C ALA A 309 10.53 26.16 -3.67
N THR A 310 9.22 25.93 -3.74
CA THR A 310 8.47 25.10 -2.78
C THR A 310 7.91 23.82 -3.40
N GLY A 311 7.79 23.77 -4.72
CA GLY A 311 7.08 22.73 -5.45
C GLY A 311 5.56 22.80 -5.28
N LEU A 312 5.03 23.79 -4.53
CA LEU A 312 3.59 23.96 -4.34
C LEU A 312 2.94 24.57 -5.60
N PRO A 313 1.64 24.33 -5.84
CA PRO A 313 0.90 25.02 -6.89
C PRO A 313 0.97 26.55 -6.71
N LEU A 314 1.16 27.30 -7.79
CA LEU A 314 1.18 28.76 -7.76
C LEU A 314 -0.19 29.31 -7.31
N ALA A 315 -0.20 30.17 -6.27
CA ALA A 315 -1.41 30.76 -5.71
C ALA A 315 -2.18 31.58 -6.76
N GLY A 316 -3.46 31.26 -6.96
CA GLY A 316 -4.33 31.86 -7.96
C GLY A 316 -5.16 30.87 -8.79
N LEU A 317 -4.88 29.57 -8.68
CA LEU A 317 -5.57 28.52 -9.46
C LEU A 317 -6.24 27.42 -8.62
N SER A 318 -5.92 27.30 -7.32
CA SER A 318 -6.61 26.40 -6.39
C SER A 318 -8.08 26.77 -6.12
N GLY A 319 -8.60 27.81 -6.78
CA GLY A 319 -10.02 28.20 -6.75
C GLY A 319 -10.64 28.47 -8.12
N LYS A 320 -9.95 28.16 -9.23
CA LYS A 320 -10.46 28.37 -10.61
C LYS A 320 -9.88 27.37 -11.61
N THR A 321 -10.11 26.07 -11.41
CA THR A 321 -10.21 25.13 -12.54
C THR A 321 -11.63 25.17 -13.10
N SER A 322 -11.99 26.32 -13.66
CA SER A 322 -13.09 26.43 -14.62
C SER A 322 -12.60 27.32 -15.76
N GLN A 323 -12.40 26.66 -16.91
CA GLN A 323 -12.21 27.24 -18.24
C GLN A 323 -10.97 28.12 -18.45
N ALA A 324 -9.91 27.56 -19.05
CA ALA A 324 -9.57 27.84 -20.46
C ALA A 324 -8.16 27.31 -20.81
N ASP A 325 -8.09 26.71 -21.99
CA ASP A 325 -6.93 26.51 -22.89
C ASP A 325 -5.80 25.54 -22.47
N GLU A 326 -6.06 24.24 -22.70
CA GLU A 326 -5.03 23.25 -23.06
C GLU A 326 -4.95 23.10 -24.59
N PRO A 327 -3.75 23.02 -25.22
CA PRO A 327 -3.62 22.66 -26.62
C PRO A 327 -3.90 21.17 -26.85
N ALA A 328 -4.72 20.91 -27.85
CA ALA A 328 -5.35 19.63 -28.14
C ALA A 328 -4.39 18.45 -28.35
N SER A 329 -4.73 17.32 -27.71
CA SER A 329 -4.37 15.95 -28.13
C SER A 329 -5.46 14.97 -27.66
N PRO A 330 -5.60 13.81 -28.32
CA PRO A 330 -6.85 13.47 -29.01
C PRO A 330 -7.82 12.62 -28.18
N THR A 331 -9.10 12.78 -28.50
CA THR A 331 -10.29 12.07 -27.98
C THR A 331 -10.65 12.35 -26.51
N ALA A 332 -11.11 13.58 -26.26
CA ALA A 332 -11.98 13.85 -25.12
C ALA A 332 -13.26 13.00 -25.28
N ALA A 333 -13.33 11.89 -24.55
CA ALA A 333 -14.60 11.21 -24.31
C ALA A 333 -15.54 12.22 -23.64
N SER A 334 -16.74 12.41 -24.20
CA SER A 334 -17.75 13.30 -23.63
C SER A 334 -18.04 12.88 -22.19
N ARG A 335 -17.80 13.77 -21.23
CA ARG A 335 -18.12 13.51 -19.82
C ARG A 335 -19.60 13.19 -19.65
N VAL A 336 -19.92 12.26 -18.76
CA VAL A 336 -21.31 11.91 -18.42
C VAL A 336 -21.89 13.05 -17.56
N PRO A 337 -23.13 13.51 -17.82
CA PRO A 337 -23.67 14.69 -17.12
C PRO A 337 -23.88 14.45 -15.62
N LEU A 338 -23.76 15.50 -14.81
CA LEU A 338 -24.20 15.46 -13.41
C LEU A 338 -25.70 15.07 -13.35
N GLY A 339 -26.06 14.27 -12.36
CA GLY A 339 -27.35 13.59 -12.25
C GLY A 339 -27.39 12.21 -12.94
N THR A 340 -26.30 11.77 -13.59
CA THR A 340 -26.21 10.41 -14.14
C THR A 340 -26.41 9.39 -13.03
N LEU A 341 -27.27 8.41 -13.29
CA LEU A 341 -27.57 7.32 -12.35
C LEU A 341 -26.86 6.04 -12.75
N ALA A 342 -26.36 5.32 -11.76
CA ALA A 342 -25.83 3.98 -11.90
C ALA A 342 -26.20 3.17 -10.65
N ASN A 343 -26.43 1.88 -10.79
CA ASN A 343 -26.88 1.04 -9.68
C ASN A 343 -25.70 0.35 -9.01
N THR A 344 -25.94 -0.14 -7.80
CA THR A 344 -25.04 -1.09 -7.16
C THR A 344 -24.73 -2.28 -8.08
N GLY A 345 -23.45 -2.58 -8.27
CA GLY A 345 -22.93 -3.61 -9.17
C GLY A 345 -22.58 -3.10 -10.57
N ASP A 346 -23.06 -1.91 -10.96
CA ASP A 346 -22.69 -1.29 -12.23
C ASP A 346 -21.26 -0.76 -12.19
N THR A 347 -20.62 -0.72 -13.34
CA THR A 347 -19.33 -0.03 -13.52
C THR A 347 -19.56 1.48 -13.53
N CYS A 348 -18.89 2.19 -12.64
CA CYS A 348 -18.88 3.64 -12.54
C CYS A 348 -18.48 4.25 -13.88
N THR A 349 -19.28 5.18 -14.36
CA THR A 349 -19.16 5.71 -15.72
C THR A 349 -18.29 6.98 -15.79
N GLU A 350 -18.03 7.62 -14.65
CA GLU A 350 -17.28 8.87 -14.55
C GLU A 350 -16.53 9.00 -13.22
N ASP A 351 -15.36 9.65 -13.28
CA ASP A 351 -14.65 10.06 -12.07
C ASP A 351 -15.44 11.15 -11.34
N GLY A 352 -15.87 10.89 -10.10
CA GLY A 352 -16.65 11.88 -9.37
C GLY A 352 -17.11 11.49 -7.97
N VAL A 353 -17.76 12.45 -7.31
CA VAL A 353 -18.55 12.22 -6.10
C VAL A 353 -19.93 11.76 -6.53
N TRP A 354 -20.31 10.58 -6.07
CA TRP A 354 -21.63 10.02 -6.28
C TRP A 354 -22.42 9.98 -4.98
N HIS A 355 -23.70 10.33 -5.05
CA HIS A 355 -24.65 10.33 -3.96
C HIS A 355 -25.62 9.15 -4.11
N ALA A 356 -25.65 8.24 -3.16
CA ALA A 356 -26.63 7.18 -3.06
C ALA A 356 -27.99 7.72 -2.68
N ARG A 357 -28.99 7.39 -3.49
CA ARG A 357 -30.40 7.68 -3.20
C ARG A 357 -30.92 6.65 -2.21
N LEU A 358 -31.15 7.09 -0.98
CA LEU A 358 -31.68 6.29 0.11
C LEU A 358 -33.22 6.41 0.20
N GLU A 359 -33.88 5.36 0.67
CA GLU A 359 -35.32 5.40 0.92
C GLU A 359 -35.66 6.20 2.20
N ALA A 360 -36.90 6.66 2.31
CA ALA A 360 -37.35 7.44 3.46
C ALA A 360 -37.21 6.65 4.77
N GLY A 361 -36.43 7.19 5.71
CA GLY A 361 -36.16 6.56 7.01
C GLY A 361 -34.84 5.78 7.07
N GLN A 362 -34.15 5.63 5.94
CA GLN A 362 -32.79 5.09 5.91
C GLN A 362 -31.77 6.23 6.12
N ALA A 363 -30.72 5.92 6.89
CA ALA A 363 -29.58 6.79 7.07
C ALA A 363 -28.29 6.02 6.77
N ALA A 364 -27.49 6.51 5.84
CA ALA A 364 -26.15 6.03 5.56
C ALA A 364 -25.27 7.20 5.11
N ASP A 365 -23.97 6.95 5.02
CA ASP A 365 -23.11 7.88 4.32
C ASP A 365 -23.39 7.79 2.81
N ALA A 366 -24.22 8.72 2.34
CA ALA A 366 -24.74 8.67 0.99
C ALA A 366 -23.74 9.19 -0.04
N GLN A 367 -22.66 9.90 0.32
CA GLN A 367 -21.71 10.43 -0.67
C GLN A 367 -20.38 9.69 -0.65
N ARG A 368 -19.94 9.20 -1.81
CA ARG A 368 -18.65 8.53 -1.99
C ARG A 368 -17.98 8.99 -3.28
N ARG A 369 -16.65 9.04 -3.28
CA ARG A 369 -15.85 9.27 -4.49
C ARG A 369 -15.61 7.93 -5.19
N PHE A 370 -15.86 7.90 -6.50
CA PHE A 370 -15.59 6.76 -7.38
C PHE A 370 -14.82 7.22 -8.60
N LEU A 371 -13.98 6.35 -9.13
CA LEU A 371 -13.37 6.51 -10.43
C LEU A 371 -14.14 5.71 -11.47
N LYS A 372 -14.07 6.17 -12.72
CA LYS A 372 -14.57 5.48 -13.88
C LYS A 372 -13.93 4.09 -13.97
N GLY A 373 -14.77 3.06 -14.04
CA GLY A 373 -14.33 1.66 -14.01
C GLY A 373 -14.53 0.98 -12.66
N ASP A 374 -14.72 1.72 -11.56
CA ASP A 374 -15.00 1.12 -10.25
C ASP A 374 -16.36 0.39 -10.26
N THR A 375 -16.51 -0.69 -9.50
CA THR A 375 -17.82 -1.32 -9.31
C THR A 375 -18.55 -0.63 -8.16
N LEU A 376 -19.73 -0.09 -8.43
CA LEU A 376 -20.47 0.67 -7.44
C LEU A 376 -21.00 -0.25 -6.32
N PRO A 377 -20.70 0.03 -5.04
CA PRO A 377 -21.00 -0.89 -3.95
C PRO A 377 -22.45 -0.78 -3.45
N SER A 378 -22.89 -1.81 -2.74
CA SER A 378 -24.06 -1.72 -1.85
C SER A 378 -23.74 -0.79 -0.68
N LEU A 379 -24.77 -0.26 -0.01
CA LEU A 379 -24.60 0.50 1.22
C LEU A 379 -25.17 -0.22 2.43
N LEU A 380 -24.44 -0.16 3.54
CA LEU A 380 -25.00 -0.47 4.84
C LEU A 380 -25.84 0.73 5.30
N VAL A 381 -27.17 0.57 5.32
CA VAL A 381 -28.08 1.60 5.83
C VAL A 381 -28.52 1.27 7.24
N HIS A 382 -28.64 2.33 8.04
CA HIS A 382 -29.26 2.30 9.35
C HIS A 382 -30.73 2.68 9.21
N GLU A 383 -31.61 1.87 9.80
CA GLU A 383 -33.02 2.21 9.97
C GLU A 383 -33.28 2.47 11.46
N PRO A 384 -33.31 3.75 11.90
CA PRO A 384 -33.63 4.09 13.27
C PRO A 384 -35.05 3.64 13.59
N ARG A 385 -35.25 3.00 14.75
CA ARG A 385 -36.59 2.64 15.21
C ARG A 385 -37.28 3.92 15.70
N ALA A 386 -38.61 3.99 15.51
CA ALA A 386 -39.42 5.11 16.01
C ALA A 386 -39.23 5.38 17.53
N ALA A 387 -38.87 4.37 18.31
CA ALA A 387 -38.48 4.51 19.71
C ALA A 387 -36.96 4.40 19.87
N ALA A 388 -36.27 5.55 19.92
CA ALA A 388 -34.81 5.64 19.99
C ALA A 388 -34.16 4.91 21.18
N PHE A 389 -34.92 4.63 22.26
CA PHE A 389 -34.39 3.86 23.40
C PHE A 389 -34.13 2.38 23.04
N LEU A 390 -34.85 1.82 22.06
CA LEU A 390 -34.65 0.45 21.60
C LEU A 390 -33.34 0.32 20.83
N ASP A 391 -32.98 1.35 20.03
CA ASP A 391 -31.70 1.40 19.34
C ASP A 391 -30.53 1.52 20.33
N ARG A 392 -30.70 2.25 21.44
CA ARG A 392 -29.70 2.31 22.53
C ARG A 392 -29.51 0.98 23.26
N MET A 393 -30.57 0.17 23.41
CA MET A 393 -30.48 -1.12 24.11
C MET A 393 -30.05 -2.29 23.22
N THR A 394 -30.38 -2.26 21.93
CA THR A 394 -30.24 -3.42 21.03
C THR A 394 -29.42 -3.15 19.78
N GLY A 395 -28.83 -1.95 19.66
CA GLY A 395 -28.17 -1.48 18.45
C GLY A 395 -29.18 -1.07 17.37
N THR A 396 -28.77 -0.13 16.51
CA THR A 396 -29.57 0.31 15.36
C THR A 396 -29.68 -0.83 14.34
N ARG A 397 -30.84 -0.98 13.70
CA ARG A 397 -30.99 -1.98 12.63
C ARG A 397 -30.08 -1.60 11.47
N GLN A 398 -29.25 -2.55 11.06
CA GLN A 398 -28.34 -2.44 9.93
C GLN A 398 -28.78 -3.43 8.84
N GLN A 399 -28.80 -2.96 7.60
CA GLN A 399 -29.06 -3.81 6.45
C GLN A 399 -28.21 -3.33 5.27
N VAL A 400 -27.69 -4.28 4.49
CA VAL A 400 -27.01 -3.97 3.23
C VAL A 400 -28.09 -3.85 2.16
N VAL A 401 -28.16 -2.69 1.51
CA VAL A 401 -29.14 -2.39 0.46
C VAL A 401 -28.45 -2.05 -0.85
N HIS A 402 -29.11 -2.43 -1.95
CA HIS A 402 -28.77 -1.95 -3.27
C HIS A 402 -29.32 -0.53 -3.43
N VAL A 403 -28.45 0.39 -3.82
CA VAL A 403 -28.79 1.81 -4.00
C VAL A 403 -28.53 2.24 -5.43
N ALA A 404 -29.26 3.27 -5.86
CA ALA A 404 -28.95 4.03 -7.05
C ALA A 404 -27.98 5.16 -6.67
N TRP A 405 -26.81 5.18 -7.28
CA TRP A 405 -25.80 6.22 -7.16
C TRP A 405 -26.06 7.30 -8.21
N GLU A 406 -26.02 8.56 -7.80
CA GLU A 406 -26.17 9.73 -8.64
C GLU A 406 -24.87 10.54 -8.68
N LEU A 407 -24.30 10.78 -9.87
CA LEU A 407 -23.12 11.64 -10.00
C LEU A 407 -23.49 13.08 -9.61
N VAL A 408 -22.95 13.59 -8.51
CA VAL A 408 -23.29 14.94 -8.00
C VAL A 408 -22.18 15.95 -8.18
N ALA A 409 -20.92 15.51 -8.34
CA ALA A 409 -19.82 16.36 -8.72
C ALA A 409 -18.72 15.57 -9.43
N TYR A 410 -17.96 16.23 -10.30
CA TYR A 410 -16.75 15.63 -10.88
C TYR A 410 -15.59 15.70 -9.88
N ILE A 411 -14.65 14.75 -9.97
CA ILE A 411 -13.55 14.66 -9.00
C ILE A 411 -12.58 15.85 -9.05
N ASP A 412 -12.57 16.59 -10.17
CA ASP A 412 -11.78 17.81 -10.35
C ASP A 412 -12.48 19.08 -9.80
N GLN A 413 -13.70 18.95 -9.27
CA GLN A 413 -14.55 20.07 -8.81
C GLN A 413 -15.06 19.92 -7.36
N ALA A 414 -14.79 18.79 -6.68
CA ALA A 414 -15.29 18.48 -5.34
C ALA A 414 -14.22 17.82 -4.48
#